data_AF-A0A373VRK9-F1
#
_entry.id   AF-A0A373VRK9-F1
#
_cell.length_a   1.000
_cell.length_b   1.000
_cell.length_c   1.000
_cell.angle_alpha   90.00
_cell.angle_beta   90.00
_cell.angle_gamma   90.00
#
_symmetry.space_group_name_H-M   'P 1'
#
loop_
_entity.id
_entity.type
_entity.pdbx_description
1 polymer ?
#
loop_
_entity_poly.entity_id
_entity_poly.type
_entity_poly.pdbx_seq_one_letter_code
_entity_poly.pdbx_strand_id
1 'polypeptide(L)'
;MKELAMIKEIAFEIGDDCNLKSQHKKCPINVRCYNKSYGKLTVDRIIKLMDEANKMGFEGYFAFHYYNEPLLYKDKLEEIINARPQNKYLLWTNGTLLNFNIENNKILNKFNQIVITCYDTKRLEFYKKIKNYYKNVQIALWSLDDRINIYELPEENRTPCERVLVEIPIDYYGNVHLCCEDWNNEYVIGNIIKDSLRDIVKSKAYKLSRNMIENGQLKEECPDICKKCYKKEIKENFNIENLNGCI
;
A
#
# COMPACT_ATOMS: atom_id res chain seq x y z
N MET A 1 3.79 -18.19 -17.28
CA MET A 1 4.22 -17.33 -16.16
C MET A 1 3.06 -17.22 -15.18
N LYS A 2 3.29 -17.41 -13.86
CA LYS A 2 2.29 -17.07 -12.85
C LYS A 2 2.14 -15.54 -12.88
N GLU A 3 0.97 -15.03 -13.23
CA GLU A 3 0.70 -13.59 -13.47
C GLU A 3 0.99 -12.70 -12.25
N LEU A 4 1.08 -13.30 -11.05
CA LEU A 4 1.37 -12.63 -9.78
C LEU A 4 2.74 -13.00 -9.17
N ALA A 5 3.63 -13.70 -9.90
CA ALA A 5 4.88 -14.24 -9.33
C ALA A 5 5.78 -13.18 -8.66
N MET A 6 5.81 -11.97 -9.21
CA MET A 6 6.62 -10.87 -8.69
C MET A 6 5.90 -10.06 -7.61
N ILE A 7 4.57 -10.19 -7.51
CA ILE A 7 3.77 -9.40 -6.57
C ILE A 7 4.07 -9.89 -5.15
N LYS A 8 4.54 -8.95 -4.32
CA LYS A 8 4.83 -9.13 -2.89
C LYS A 8 3.72 -8.59 -2.02
N GLU A 9 2.90 -7.68 -2.54
CA GLU A 9 1.86 -7.00 -1.80
C GLU A 9 0.63 -6.71 -2.65
N ILE A 10 -0.55 -6.98 -2.08
CA ILE A 10 -1.82 -6.43 -2.53
C ILE A 10 -2.37 -5.60 -1.37
N ALA A 11 -2.41 -4.29 -1.54
CA ALA A 11 -2.78 -3.34 -0.50
C ALA A 11 -4.19 -2.79 -0.74
N PHE A 12 -5.07 -2.96 0.25
CA PHE A 12 -6.41 -2.40 0.22
C PHE A 12 -6.50 -1.21 1.15
N GLU A 13 -6.98 -0.07 0.67
CA GLU A 13 -7.39 1.01 1.53
C GLU A 13 -8.68 0.63 2.27
N ILE A 14 -8.55 0.09 3.49
CA ILE A 14 -9.68 -0.50 4.24
C ILE A 14 -10.76 0.53 4.65
N GLY A 15 -10.43 1.82 4.60
CA GLY A 15 -11.33 2.93 4.84
C GLY A 15 -10.76 4.26 4.36
N ASP A 16 -11.56 5.32 4.37
CA ASP A 16 -11.22 6.63 3.78
C ASP A 16 -10.83 7.70 4.82
N ASP A 17 -10.45 7.30 6.03
CA ASP A 17 -10.09 8.22 7.12
C ASP A 17 -8.74 7.89 7.77
N CYS A 18 -8.12 8.93 8.35
CA CYS A 18 -6.90 8.86 9.14
C CYS A 18 -6.99 9.87 10.28
N ASN A 19 -6.70 9.46 11.50
CA ASN A 19 -6.77 10.32 12.69
C ASN A 19 -5.70 11.42 12.71
N LEU A 20 -4.71 11.37 11.82
CA LEU A 20 -3.70 12.41 11.63
C LEU A 20 -3.99 13.32 10.42
N LYS A 21 -5.09 13.15 9.68
CA LYS A 21 -5.35 13.90 8.43
C LYS A 21 -5.27 15.42 8.60
N SER A 22 -5.74 15.94 9.74
CA SER A 22 -5.72 17.37 10.06
C SER A 22 -4.31 17.92 10.32
N GLN A 23 -3.42 17.07 10.83
CA GLN A 23 -2.01 17.42 11.08
C GLN A 23 -1.19 17.24 9.80
N HIS A 24 -1.48 16.19 9.03
CA HIS A 24 -0.77 15.82 7.81
C HIS A 24 -1.39 16.51 6.58
N LYS A 25 -1.37 17.85 6.55
CA LYS A 25 -1.98 18.64 5.46
C LYS A 25 -1.48 18.28 4.06
N LYS A 26 -0.25 17.76 3.96
CA LYS A 26 0.39 17.30 2.71
C LYS A 26 0.08 15.83 2.35
N CYS A 27 -0.74 15.14 3.13
CA CYS A 27 -1.18 13.79 2.80
C CYS A 27 -2.30 13.84 1.73
N PRO A 28 -2.21 13.03 0.65
CA PRO A 28 -3.24 12.96 -0.38
C PRO A 28 -4.67 12.72 0.10
N ILE A 29 -4.88 12.14 1.28
CA ILE A 29 -6.22 12.02 1.88
C ILE A 29 -6.97 13.36 1.92
N ASN A 30 -6.27 14.49 2.00
CA ASN A 30 -6.87 15.82 2.10
C ASN A 30 -7.24 16.46 0.75
N VAL A 31 -6.73 15.96 -0.37
CA VAL A 31 -6.87 16.60 -1.69
C VAL A 31 -7.36 15.67 -2.80
N ARG A 32 -7.23 14.35 -2.62
CA ARG A 32 -7.56 13.38 -3.67
C ARG A 32 -9.04 13.32 -4.01
N CYS A 33 -9.30 13.09 -5.30
CA CYS A 33 -10.63 12.87 -5.82
C CYS A 33 -10.76 11.42 -6.29
N TYR A 34 -11.62 10.65 -5.63
CA TYR A 34 -11.85 9.26 -6.02
C TYR A 34 -12.76 9.16 -7.25
N ASN A 35 -12.49 8.17 -8.10
CA ASN A 35 -13.50 7.65 -9.00
C ASN A 35 -14.45 6.73 -8.20
N LYS A 36 -15.72 7.13 -8.10
CA LYS A 36 -16.73 6.45 -7.26
C LYS A 36 -17.74 5.62 -8.06
N SER A 37 -17.46 5.37 -9.34
CA SER A 37 -18.42 4.81 -10.30
C SER A 37 -19.06 3.48 -9.88
N TYR A 38 -18.37 2.67 -9.08
CA TYR A 38 -18.82 1.32 -8.68
C TYR A 38 -19.16 1.19 -7.20
N GLY A 39 -19.17 2.30 -6.46
CA GLY A 39 -19.41 2.30 -5.01
C GLY A 39 -18.19 1.96 -4.18
N LYS A 40 -18.42 1.75 -2.88
CA LYS A 40 -17.36 1.53 -1.88
C LYS A 40 -16.93 0.07 -1.84
N LEU A 41 -15.66 -0.16 -1.53
CA LEU A 41 -15.10 -1.48 -1.34
C LEU A 41 -15.68 -2.14 -0.08
N THR A 42 -16.27 -3.33 -0.23
CA THR A 42 -16.86 -4.12 0.86
C THR A 42 -15.89 -5.20 1.35
N VAL A 43 -16.09 -5.67 2.59
CA VAL A 43 -15.33 -6.80 3.17
C VAL A 43 -15.49 -8.06 2.29
N ASP A 44 -16.71 -8.39 1.87
CA ASP A 44 -16.97 -9.52 0.98
C ASP A 44 -16.17 -9.44 -0.33
N ARG A 45 -16.07 -8.24 -0.93
CA ARG A 45 -15.33 -8.08 -2.17
C ARG A 45 -13.83 -8.24 -1.95
N ILE A 46 -13.29 -7.71 -0.85
CA ILE A 46 -11.90 -7.90 -0.45
C ILE A 46 -11.61 -9.40 -0.31
N ILE A 47 -12.40 -10.12 0.49
CA ILE A 47 -12.23 -11.58 0.69
C ILE A 47 -12.27 -12.33 -0.64
N LYS A 48 -13.24 -12.00 -1.51
CA LYS A 48 -13.34 -12.62 -2.83
C LYS A 48 -12.12 -12.33 -3.70
N LEU A 49 -11.53 -11.12 -3.64
CA LEU A 49 -10.30 -10.81 -4.39
C LEU A 49 -9.10 -11.55 -3.83
N MET A 50 -9.01 -11.71 -2.50
CA MET A 50 -7.97 -12.52 -1.87
C MET A 50 -8.05 -13.98 -2.36
N ASP A 51 -9.26 -14.53 -2.46
CA ASP A 51 -9.46 -15.88 -3.02
C ASP A 51 -9.07 -15.98 -4.50
N GLU A 52 -9.36 -14.94 -5.30
CA GLU A 52 -8.91 -14.85 -6.69
C GLU A 52 -7.37 -14.82 -6.78
N ALA A 53 -6.71 -13.98 -5.98
CA ALA A 53 -5.25 -13.88 -5.90
C ALA A 53 -4.60 -15.21 -5.49
N ASN A 54 -5.13 -15.85 -4.44
CA ASN A 54 -4.65 -17.14 -3.96
C ASN A 54 -4.77 -18.24 -5.03
N LYS A 55 -5.90 -18.30 -5.75
CA LYS A 55 -6.08 -19.23 -6.89
C LYS A 55 -5.09 -18.97 -8.03
N MET A 56 -4.65 -17.73 -8.18
CA MET A 56 -3.62 -17.33 -9.14
C MET A 56 -2.19 -17.59 -8.63
N GLY A 57 -2.03 -18.16 -7.43
CA GLY A 57 -0.74 -18.51 -6.83
C GLY A 57 -0.03 -17.34 -6.16
N PHE A 58 -0.77 -16.34 -5.67
CA PHE A 58 -0.21 -15.28 -4.84
C PHE A 58 0.27 -15.82 -3.48
N GLU A 59 1.49 -15.45 -3.09
CA GLU A 59 2.16 -15.91 -1.85
C GLU A 59 2.69 -14.74 -1.00
N GLY A 60 2.39 -13.51 -1.41
CA GLY A 60 2.78 -12.27 -0.74
C GLY A 60 1.84 -11.86 0.39
N TYR A 61 1.90 -10.59 0.77
CA TYR A 61 1.13 -10.02 1.87
C TYR A 61 -0.15 -9.34 1.35
N PHE A 62 -1.25 -9.52 2.06
CA PHE A 62 -2.39 -8.62 1.98
C PHE A 62 -2.21 -7.51 3.01
N ALA A 63 -2.22 -6.26 2.55
CA ALA A 63 -2.08 -5.09 3.39
C ALA A 63 -3.35 -4.26 3.39
N PHE A 64 -3.47 -3.37 4.38
CA PHE A 64 -4.72 -2.63 4.62
C PHE A 64 -4.54 -1.11 4.63
N HIS A 65 -3.49 -0.64 3.96
CA HIS A 65 -3.11 0.77 3.92
C HIS A 65 -3.10 1.30 2.48
N TYR A 66 -3.36 2.60 2.37
CA TYR A 66 -2.97 3.42 1.23
C TYR A 66 -2.77 4.86 1.70
N TYR A 67 -3.86 5.60 1.93
CA TYR A 67 -3.85 6.93 2.56
C TYR A 67 -4.80 7.03 3.74
N ASN A 68 -4.97 5.91 4.46
CA ASN A 68 -5.84 5.76 5.63
C ASN A 68 -5.04 5.34 6.87
N GLU A 69 -5.68 5.39 8.05
CA GLU A 69 -5.18 4.70 9.25
C GLU A 69 -5.94 3.38 9.46
N PRO A 70 -5.31 2.21 9.24
CA PRO A 70 -6.02 0.93 9.32
C PRO A 70 -6.57 0.63 10.73
N LEU A 71 -5.91 1.08 11.80
CA LEU A 71 -6.35 0.83 13.17
C LEU A 71 -7.62 1.60 13.58
N LEU A 72 -8.17 2.46 12.72
CA LEU A 72 -9.53 2.98 12.88
C LEU A 72 -10.60 1.94 12.51
N TYR A 73 -10.23 0.91 11.76
CA TYR A 73 -11.14 -0.08 11.16
C TYR A 73 -10.90 -1.49 11.71
N LYS A 74 -10.57 -1.61 13.00
CA LYS A 74 -10.18 -2.89 13.64
C LYS A 74 -11.21 -4.00 13.40
N ASP A 75 -12.49 -3.71 13.55
CA ASP A 75 -13.54 -4.73 13.39
C ASP A 75 -13.54 -5.32 11.97
N LYS A 76 -13.36 -4.48 10.93
CA LYS A 76 -13.24 -4.94 9.54
C LYS A 76 -11.97 -5.77 9.31
N LEU A 77 -10.85 -5.34 9.89
CA LEU A 77 -9.59 -6.08 9.80
C LEU A 77 -9.73 -7.46 10.42
N GLU A 78 -10.35 -7.55 11.59
CA GLU A 78 -10.59 -8.81 12.27
C GLU A 78 -11.53 -9.71 11.47
N GLU A 79 -12.62 -9.17 10.90
CA GLU A 79 -13.53 -9.91 10.02
C GLU A 79 -12.79 -10.53 8.82
N ILE A 80 -12.01 -9.73 8.10
CA ILE A 80 -11.25 -10.19 6.92
C ILE A 80 -10.21 -11.25 7.31
N ILE A 81 -9.40 -10.98 8.33
CA ILE A 81 -8.30 -11.88 8.74
C ILE A 81 -8.87 -13.19 9.28
N ASN A 82 -9.93 -13.14 10.10
CA ASN A 82 -10.57 -14.35 10.63
C ASN A 82 -11.25 -15.17 9.52
N ALA A 83 -11.73 -14.54 8.44
CA ALA A 83 -12.28 -15.27 7.30
C ALA A 83 -11.20 -16.02 6.51
N ARG A 84 -9.94 -15.55 6.49
CA ARG A 84 -8.83 -16.18 5.75
C ARG A 84 -7.52 -16.21 6.56
N PRO A 85 -7.47 -16.88 7.73
CA PRO A 85 -6.33 -16.79 8.65
C PRO A 85 -5.03 -17.39 8.09
N GLN A 86 -5.11 -18.21 7.03
CA GLN A 86 -3.97 -18.83 6.37
C GLN A 86 -3.13 -17.86 5.52
N ASN A 87 -3.65 -16.68 5.19
CA ASN A 87 -2.95 -15.70 4.37
C ASN A 87 -1.89 -14.94 5.17
N LYS A 88 -0.93 -14.33 4.48
CA LYS A 88 0.01 -13.40 5.10
C LYS A 88 -0.56 -11.99 5.13
N TYR A 89 -0.44 -11.33 6.27
CA TYR A 89 -0.98 -9.99 6.49
C TYR A 89 0.11 -8.99 6.88
N LEU A 90 0.04 -7.79 6.28
CA LEU A 90 0.89 -6.64 6.59
C LEU A 90 0.03 -5.51 7.19
N LEU A 91 0.41 -5.05 8.37
CA LEU A 91 -0.14 -3.81 8.94
C LEU A 91 0.87 -2.68 8.73
N TRP A 92 0.43 -1.61 8.08
CA TRP A 92 1.14 -0.33 8.07
C TRP A 92 0.30 0.71 8.81
N THR A 93 0.82 1.28 9.90
CA THR A 93 0.06 2.19 10.76
C THR A 93 0.91 3.38 11.22
N ASN A 94 0.27 4.50 11.55
CA ASN A 94 0.92 5.60 12.25
C ASN A 94 1.16 5.29 13.75
N GLY A 95 0.57 4.21 14.27
CA GLY A 95 0.78 3.69 15.63
C GLY A 95 0.16 4.55 16.76
N THR A 96 -0.49 5.66 16.44
CA THR A 96 -1.01 6.59 17.46
C THR A 96 -2.19 6.04 18.24
N LEU A 97 -2.93 5.10 17.65
CA LEU A 97 -4.07 4.39 18.24
C LEU A 97 -3.67 3.12 19.02
N LEU A 98 -2.36 2.85 19.14
CA LEU A 98 -1.88 1.77 20.00
C LEU A 98 -2.03 2.15 21.47
N ASN A 99 -2.44 1.18 22.27
CA ASN A 99 -2.56 1.31 23.71
C ASN A 99 -1.17 1.37 24.35
N PHE A 100 -0.96 2.29 25.29
CA PHE A 100 0.31 2.39 26.01
C PHE A 100 0.64 1.15 26.84
N ASN A 101 -0.37 0.42 27.30
CA ASN A 101 -0.18 -0.95 27.78
C ASN A 101 -0.01 -1.87 26.56
N ILE A 102 1.21 -2.37 26.38
CA ILE A 102 1.66 -3.15 25.23
C ILE A 102 0.79 -4.40 25.01
N GLU A 103 0.37 -5.07 26.09
CA GLU A 103 -0.41 -6.32 26.05
C GLU A 103 -1.84 -6.13 25.54
N ASN A 104 -2.35 -4.89 25.59
CA ASN A 104 -3.68 -4.56 25.09
C ASN A 104 -3.71 -4.43 23.55
N ASN A 105 -2.57 -4.49 22.87
CA ASN A 105 -2.48 -4.39 21.41
C ASN A 105 -2.57 -5.75 20.70
N LYS A 106 -3.44 -6.66 21.18
CA LYS A 106 -3.54 -8.05 20.71
C LYS A 106 -3.81 -8.20 19.21
N ILE A 107 -4.43 -7.20 18.59
CA ILE A 107 -4.66 -7.17 17.13
C ILE A 107 -3.36 -7.32 16.33
N LEU A 108 -2.22 -6.86 16.88
CA LEU A 108 -0.91 -6.97 16.24
C LEU A 108 -0.50 -8.43 15.99
N ASN A 109 -0.95 -9.37 16.84
CA ASN A 109 -0.67 -10.81 16.65
C ASN A 109 -1.33 -11.41 15.40
N LYS A 110 -2.28 -10.72 14.77
CA LYS A 110 -2.94 -11.17 13.54
C LYS A 110 -2.13 -10.85 12.27
N PHE A 111 -1.07 -10.06 12.39
CA PHE A 111 -0.24 -9.65 11.27
C PHE A 111 1.08 -10.40 11.26
N ASN A 112 1.52 -10.79 10.07
CA ASN A 112 2.81 -11.43 9.87
C ASN A 112 3.93 -10.40 9.85
N GLN A 113 3.66 -9.21 9.32
CA GLN A 113 4.58 -8.07 9.33
C GLN A 113 3.86 -6.81 9.78
N ILE A 114 4.52 -5.98 10.58
CA ILE A 114 3.99 -4.69 11.03
C ILE A 114 5.03 -3.60 10.74
N VAL A 115 4.57 -2.49 10.19
CA VAL A 115 5.35 -1.27 9.98
C VAL A 115 4.67 -0.13 10.72
N ILE A 116 5.38 0.47 11.67
CA ILE A 116 4.92 1.66 12.40
C ILE A 116 5.71 2.86 11.88
N THR A 117 5.03 3.81 11.23
CA THR A 117 5.67 5.07 10.87
C THR A 117 5.64 6.03 12.06
N CYS A 118 6.84 6.37 12.55
CA CYS A 118 7.02 7.22 13.72
C CYS A 118 7.08 8.70 13.33
N TYR A 119 5.92 9.33 13.16
CA TYR A 119 5.84 10.77 12.83
C TYR A 119 6.19 11.70 14.01
N ASP A 120 6.01 11.25 15.26
CA ASP A 120 6.39 11.99 16.47
C ASP A 120 7.50 11.23 17.19
N THR A 121 8.72 11.79 17.17
CA THR A 121 9.91 11.18 17.79
C THR A 121 9.75 10.97 19.30
N LYS A 122 8.85 11.69 19.97
CA LYS A 122 8.53 11.46 21.40
C LYS A 122 7.92 10.08 21.64
N ARG A 123 7.29 9.46 20.63
CA ARG A 123 6.71 8.11 20.71
C ARG A 123 7.70 7.00 20.38
N LEU A 124 8.91 7.34 19.93
CA LEU A 124 9.90 6.36 19.47
C LEU A 124 10.24 5.31 20.53
N GLU A 125 10.47 5.73 21.78
CA GLU A 125 10.77 4.80 22.87
C GLU A 125 9.59 3.87 23.19
N PHE A 126 8.36 4.34 23.06
CA PHE A 126 7.18 3.49 23.17
C PHE A 126 7.12 2.46 22.02
N TYR A 127 7.38 2.88 20.78
CA TYR A 127 7.38 1.98 19.64
C TYR A 127 8.52 0.94 19.69
N LYS A 128 9.70 1.30 20.24
CA LYS A 128 10.76 0.32 20.53
C LYS A 128 10.31 -0.75 21.52
N LYS A 129 9.54 -0.38 22.56
CA LYS A 129 8.96 -1.36 23.49
C LYS A 129 7.94 -2.26 22.80
N ILE A 130 7.09 -1.71 21.93
CA ILE A 130 6.17 -2.47 21.08
C ILE A 130 6.95 -3.46 20.22
N LYS A 131 8.01 -3.02 19.53
CA LYS A 131 8.89 -3.88 18.72
C LYS A 131 9.57 -4.99 19.53
N ASN A 132 10.00 -4.68 20.74
CA ASN A 132 10.61 -5.69 21.61
C ASN A 132 9.62 -6.78 22.03
N TYR A 133 8.33 -6.44 22.16
CA TYR A 133 7.28 -7.39 22.50
C TYR A 133 6.77 -8.15 21.26
N TYR A 134 6.45 -7.43 20.17
CA TYR A 134 6.00 -7.97 18.90
C TYR A 134 7.18 -7.98 17.90
N LYS A 135 7.88 -9.11 17.80
CA LYS A 135 9.17 -9.22 17.09
C LYS A 135 9.12 -8.94 15.59
N ASN A 136 7.94 -8.98 14.99
CA ASN A 136 7.69 -8.70 13.58
C ASN A 136 7.35 -7.23 13.28
N VAL A 137 7.64 -6.32 14.22
CA VAL A 137 7.47 -4.87 14.03
C VAL A 137 8.77 -4.24 13.51
N GLN A 138 8.62 -3.43 12.47
CA GLN A 138 9.61 -2.48 11.98
C GLN A 138 9.14 -1.06 12.29
N ILE A 139 10.08 -0.16 12.61
CA ILE A 139 9.76 1.25 12.89
C ILE A 139 10.36 2.12 11.80
N ALA A 140 9.51 2.71 10.95
CA ALA A 140 9.93 3.63 9.90
C ALA A 140 10.10 5.04 10.47
N LEU A 141 11.28 5.63 10.28
CA LEU A 141 11.60 7.01 10.69
C LEU A 141 11.44 8.01 9.53
N TRP A 142 10.44 7.78 8.67
CA TRP A 142 10.25 8.59 7.48
C TRP A 142 9.46 9.86 7.75
N SER A 143 9.86 10.93 7.09
CA SER A 143 9.11 12.19 7.06
C SER A 143 8.02 12.14 6.00
N LEU A 144 6.97 12.95 6.20
CA LEU A 144 6.01 13.23 5.12
C LEU A 144 6.73 13.89 3.96
N ASP A 145 6.50 13.36 2.76
CA ASP A 145 6.96 13.98 1.52
C ASP A 145 5.90 14.95 0.95
N ASP A 146 6.27 15.57 -0.17
CA ASP A 146 5.43 16.54 -0.87
C ASP A 146 4.80 15.93 -2.13
N ARG A 147 4.35 14.67 -2.04
CA ARG A 147 3.80 13.96 -3.21
C ARG A 147 2.54 14.57 -3.82
N ILE A 148 1.84 15.47 -3.11
CA ILE A 148 0.69 16.20 -3.68
C ILE A 148 1.09 16.95 -4.96
N ASN A 149 2.31 17.46 -5.05
CA ASN A 149 2.72 18.26 -6.20
C ASN A 149 3.32 17.41 -7.34
N ILE A 150 3.31 16.08 -7.23
CA ILE A 150 4.01 15.20 -8.18
C ILE A 150 3.50 15.35 -9.62
N TYR A 151 2.20 15.60 -9.81
CA TYR A 151 1.59 15.73 -11.13
C TYR A 151 2.07 16.98 -11.89
N GLU A 152 2.55 17.99 -11.17
CA GLU A 152 3.06 19.25 -11.71
C GLU A 152 4.58 19.24 -11.94
N LEU A 153 5.28 18.18 -11.52
CA LEU A 153 6.74 18.08 -11.66
C LEU A 153 7.15 17.84 -13.13
N PRO A 154 8.36 18.28 -13.51
CA PRO A 154 8.92 17.97 -14.82
C PRO A 154 9.29 16.48 -14.96
N GLU A 155 9.27 15.99 -16.20
CA GLU A 155 9.59 14.60 -16.54
C GLU A 155 11.11 14.33 -16.56
N GLU A 156 11.75 14.39 -15.41
CA GLU A 156 13.21 14.23 -15.28
C GLU A 156 13.66 12.82 -14.86
N ASN A 157 12.73 11.97 -14.40
CA ASN A 157 13.10 10.63 -13.98
C ASN A 157 13.39 9.73 -15.19
N ARG A 158 14.55 9.06 -15.16
CA ARG A 158 14.93 8.00 -16.11
C ARG A 158 15.16 6.66 -15.43
N THR A 159 15.14 6.63 -14.10
CA THR A 159 15.43 5.43 -13.30
C THR A 159 14.15 4.60 -13.11
N PRO A 160 14.19 3.29 -13.46
CA PRO A 160 13.13 2.35 -13.15
C PRO A 160 12.77 2.24 -11.66
N CYS A 161 11.62 1.64 -11.37
CA CYS A 161 11.18 1.41 -9.99
C CYS A 161 10.64 -0.01 -9.83
N GLU A 162 11.19 -0.76 -8.88
CA GLU A 162 10.74 -2.12 -8.57
C GLU A 162 9.36 -2.14 -7.88
N ARG A 163 8.95 -1.06 -7.21
CA ARG A 163 7.67 -0.99 -6.48
C ARG A 163 6.48 -1.30 -7.38
N VAL A 164 6.49 -0.74 -8.59
CA VAL A 164 5.48 -0.98 -9.62
C VAL A 164 5.60 -2.39 -10.19
N LEU A 165 6.47 -3.29 -9.71
CA LEU A 165 6.47 -4.69 -10.11
C LEU A 165 6.01 -5.62 -8.98
N VAL A 166 5.95 -5.10 -7.75
CA VAL A 166 5.76 -5.89 -6.53
C VAL A 166 4.50 -5.52 -5.74
N GLU A 167 3.86 -4.38 -6.02
CA GLU A 167 2.69 -3.90 -5.27
C GLU A 167 1.46 -3.72 -6.18
N ILE A 168 0.27 -4.09 -5.68
CA ILE A 168 -1.03 -3.72 -6.25
C ILE A 168 -1.81 -2.91 -5.19
N PRO A 169 -1.74 -1.57 -5.22
CA PRO A 169 -2.55 -0.71 -4.36
C PRO A 169 -3.97 -0.54 -4.91
N ILE A 170 -4.94 -0.61 -4.00
CA ILE A 170 -6.37 -0.55 -4.29
C ILE A 170 -7.01 0.44 -3.33
N ASP A 171 -7.67 1.48 -3.84
CA ASP A 171 -8.30 2.49 -3.01
C ASP A 171 -9.65 2.04 -2.40
N TYR A 172 -10.22 2.92 -1.58
CA TYR A 172 -11.49 2.67 -0.90
C TYR A 172 -12.71 2.48 -1.82
N TYR A 173 -12.60 2.85 -3.10
CA TYR A 173 -13.63 2.64 -4.13
C TYR A 173 -13.25 1.51 -5.10
N GLY A 174 -12.22 0.74 -4.77
CA GLY A 174 -11.77 -0.42 -5.53
C GLY A 174 -10.96 -0.08 -6.77
N ASN A 175 -10.56 1.17 -6.98
CA ASN A 175 -9.70 1.54 -8.11
C ASN A 175 -8.30 0.97 -7.88
N VAL A 176 -7.72 0.39 -8.93
CA VAL A 176 -6.34 -0.11 -8.91
C VAL A 176 -5.42 1.02 -9.32
N HIS A 177 -4.49 1.37 -8.44
CA HIS A 177 -3.50 2.42 -8.65
C HIS A 177 -2.18 1.84 -9.15
N LEU A 178 -1.37 2.69 -9.80
CA LEU A 178 -0.04 2.32 -10.26
C LEU A 178 0.93 2.04 -9.08
N CYS A 179 0.96 2.98 -8.12
CA CYS A 179 1.70 2.91 -6.88
C CYS A 179 1.18 3.99 -5.91
N CYS A 180 1.85 4.18 -4.77
CA CYS A 180 1.50 5.28 -3.88
C CYS A 180 1.69 6.67 -4.50
N GLU A 181 2.64 6.88 -5.41
CA GLU A 181 2.84 8.20 -6.02
C GLU A 181 1.70 8.60 -6.98
N ASP A 182 0.96 7.63 -7.53
CA ASP A 182 -0.24 7.90 -8.33
C ASP A 182 -1.51 8.02 -7.46
N TRP A 183 -1.46 8.93 -6.48
CA TRP A 183 -2.47 9.04 -5.42
C TRP A 183 -3.85 9.52 -5.89
N ASN A 184 -3.92 10.20 -7.04
CA ASN A 184 -5.17 10.68 -7.66
C ASN A 184 -5.68 9.74 -8.76
N ASN A 185 -5.02 8.59 -8.97
CA ASN A 185 -5.37 7.60 -9.99
C ASN A 185 -5.41 8.18 -11.42
N GLU A 186 -4.41 8.98 -11.81
CA GLU A 186 -4.34 9.50 -13.19
C GLU A 186 -4.02 8.38 -14.19
N TYR A 187 -3.25 7.36 -13.76
CA TYR A 187 -3.02 6.17 -14.57
C TYR A 187 -4.07 5.09 -14.28
N VAL A 188 -5.18 5.14 -15.01
CA VAL A 188 -6.32 4.24 -14.80
C VAL A 188 -6.00 2.80 -15.23
N ILE A 189 -5.86 1.89 -14.26
CA ILE A 189 -5.60 0.47 -14.51
C ILE A 189 -6.88 -0.36 -14.57
N GLY A 190 -7.79 -0.15 -13.61
CA GLY A 190 -9.03 -0.93 -13.51
C GLY A 190 -9.72 -0.73 -12.16
N ASN A 191 -10.83 -1.46 -11.93
CA ASN A 191 -11.54 -1.43 -10.67
C ASN A 191 -11.98 -2.83 -10.24
N ILE A 192 -11.61 -3.24 -9.03
CA ILE A 192 -11.83 -4.59 -8.53
C ILE A 192 -13.28 -4.91 -8.22
N ILE A 193 -14.15 -3.91 -8.06
CA ILE A 193 -15.59 -4.10 -7.85
C ILE A 193 -16.24 -4.54 -9.16
N LYS A 194 -15.78 -3.98 -10.28
CA LYS A 194 -16.28 -4.28 -11.62
C LYS A 194 -15.65 -5.55 -12.22
N ASP A 195 -14.32 -5.63 -12.17
CA ASP A 195 -13.55 -6.62 -12.92
C ASP A 195 -12.91 -7.66 -11.97
N SER A 196 -12.67 -8.88 -12.48
CA SER A 196 -11.90 -9.88 -11.71
C SER A 196 -10.42 -9.49 -11.65
N LEU A 197 -9.70 -9.96 -10.63
CA LEU A 197 -8.24 -9.72 -10.56
C LEU A 197 -7.53 -10.21 -11.82
N ARG A 198 -7.97 -11.35 -12.37
CA ARG A 198 -7.40 -11.92 -13.60
C ARG A 198 -7.58 -11.00 -14.81
N ASP A 199 -8.75 -10.39 -14.96
CA ASP A 199 -9.03 -9.48 -16.06
C ASP A 199 -8.17 -8.21 -15.95
N ILE A 200 -8.03 -7.69 -14.72
CA ILE A 200 -7.19 -6.53 -14.43
C ILE A 200 -5.74 -6.83 -14.79
N VAL A 201 -5.14 -7.92 -14.30
CA VAL A 201 -3.72 -8.21 -14.59
C VAL A 201 -3.45 -8.57 -16.05
N LYS A 202 -4.48 -9.02 -16.77
CA LYS A 202 -4.40 -9.28 -18.22
C LYS A 202 -4.64 -8.05 -19.07
N SER A 203 -5.17 -6.97 -18.49
CA SER A 203 -5.48 -5.74 -19.20
C SER A 203 -4.23 -5.12 -19.82
N LYS A 204 -4.44 -4.33 -20.88
CA LYS A 204 -3.35 -3.60 -21.55
C LYS A 204 -2.69 -2.60 -20.59
N ALA A 205 -3.49 -1.87 -19.80
CA ALA A 205 -3.00 -0.88 -18.85
C ALA A 205 -2.07 -1.51 -17.79
N TYR A 206 -2.50 -2.62 -17.18
CA TYR A 206 -1.65 -3.32 -16.20
C TYR A 206 -0.37 -3.86 -16.83
N LYS A 207 -0.43 -4.46 -18.02
CA LYS A 207 0.78 -4.99 -18.68
C LYS A 207 1.77 -3.89 -19.05
N LEU A 208 1.28 -2.71 -19.47
CA LEU A 208 2.12 -1.56 -19.76
C LEU A 208 2.80 -1.02 -18.50
N SER A 209 2.07 -0.90 -17.38
CA SER A 209 2.65 -0.47 -16.12
C SER A 209 3.73 -1.41 -15.57
N ARG A 210 3.71 -2.68 -15.95
CA ARG A 210 4.76 -3.65 -15.55
C ARG A 210 5.90 -3.78 -16.57
N ASN A 211 5.79 -3.19 -17.75
CA ASN A 211 6.79 -3.26 -18.82
C ASN A 211 7.36 -1.88 -19.15
N MET A 212 7.90 -1.21 -18.12
CA MET A 212 8.36 0.17 -18.19
C MET A 212 9.86 0.33 -18.50
N ILE A 213 10.61 -0.77 -18.62
CA ILE A 213 12.08 -0.72 -18.70
C ILE A 213 12.56 -1.11 -20.09
N GLU A 214 13.45 -0.31 -20.66
CA GLU A 214 14.20 -0.60 -21.88
C GLU A 214 15.65 -0.13 -21.71
N ASN A 215 16.61 -1.00 -22.02
CA ASN A 215 18.05 -0.72 -21.88
C ASN A 215 18.46 -0.16 -20.49
N GLY A 216 17.79 -0.62 -19.42
CA GLY A 216 18.04 -0.18 -18.05
C GLY A 216 17.46 1.19 -17.68
N GLN A 217 16.67 1.80 -18.56
CA GLN A 217 16.02 3.09 -18.35
C GLN A 217 14.50 2.96 -18.48
N LEU A 218 13.77 3.98 -18.00
CA LEU A 218 12.35 4.09 -18.27
C LEU A 218 12.09 4.29 -19.77
N LYS A 219 11.14 3.53 -20.32
CA LYS A 219 10.59 3.71 -21.66
C LYS A 219 9.89 5.05 -21.81
N GLU A 220 9.81 5.53 -23.04
CA GLU A 220 9.07 6.75 -23.37
C GLU A 220 7.57 6.60 -23.08
N GLU A 221 7.01 5.41 -23.33
CA GLU A 221 5.58 5.08 -23.11
C GLU A 221 5.25 4.71 -21.65
N CYS A 222 6.22 4.85 -20.74
CA CYS A 222 6.01 4.69 -19.32
C CYS A 222 4.98 5.72 -18.81
N PRO A 223 4.11 5.39 -17.84
CA PRO A 223 3.18 6.34 -17.25
C PRO A 223 3.87 7.66 -16.85
N ASP A 224 3.26 8.81 -17.18
CA ASP A 224 3.86 10.13 -16.96
C ASP A 224 4.27 10.35 -15.50
N ILE A 225 3.45 9.86 -14.57
CA ILE A 225 3.74 9.89 -13.13
C ILE A 225 5.07 9.22 -12.77
N CYS A 226 5.49 8.16 -13.47
CA CYS A 226 6.78 7.51 -13.27
C CYS A 226 7.93 8.38 -13.78
N LYS A 227 7.75 9.07 -14.90
CA LYS A 227 8.73 10.03 -15.44
C LYS A 227 8.86 11.29 -14.58
N LYS A 228 7.86 11.63 -13.78
CA LYS A 228 7.85 12.75 -12.81
C LYS A 228 8.36 12.36 -11.41
N CYS A 229 8.49 11.07 -11.11
CA CYS A 229 8.75 10.59 -9.76
C CYS A 229 10.20 10.77 -9.27
N TYR A 230 10.35 11.46 -8.13
CA TYR A 230 11.63 11.75 -7.48
C TYR A 230 12.03 10.75 -6.36
N LYS A 231 11.23 9.72 -6.09
CA LYS A 231 11.44 8.78 -4.97
C LYS A 231 12.56 7.76 -5.20
N LYS A 232 13.82 8.21 -5.15
CA LYS A 232 15.00 7.37 -5.41
C LYS A 232 15.15 6.20 -4.43
N GLU A 233 14.84 6.41 -3.16
CA GLU A 233 15.01 5.41 -2.08
C GLU A 233 14.14 4.16 -2.26
N ILE A 234 13.07 4.26 -3.06
CA ILE A 234 12.09 3.19 -3.28
C ILE A 234 12.31 2.52 -4.66
N LYS A 235 13.29 2.99 -5.44
CA LYS A 235 13.57 2.49 -6.80
C LYS A 235 14.30 1.15 -6.80
N GLU A 236 15.03 0.84 -5.73
CA GLU A 236 15.85 -0.38 -5.60
C GLU A 236 15.57 -1.08 -4.27
N ASN A 237 15.51 -2.41 -4.28
CA ASN A 237 15.48 -3.28 -3.10
C ASN A 237 14.24 -3.09 -2.19
N PHE A 238 13.04 -2.97 -2.78
CA PHE A 238 11.81 -2.95 -1.99
C PHE A 238 11.57 -4.31 -1.31
N ASN A 239 11.93 -4.40 -0.02
CA ASN A 239 11.77 -5.59 0.79
C ASN A 239 10.87 -5.31 2.00
N ILE A 240 9.65 -5.84 1.98
CA ILE A 240 8.65 -5.66 3.04
C ILE A 240 9.16 -6.18 4.40
N GLU A 241 9.99 -7.23 4.40
CA GLU A 241 10.50 -7.86 5.63
C GLU A 241 11.71 -7.10 6.20
N ASN A 242 12.33 -6.22 5.41
CA ASN A 242 13.45 -5.39 5.82
C ASN A 242 13.46 -4.09 5.01
N LEU A 243 12.56 -3.16 5.34
CA LEU A 243 12.40 -1.91 4.62
C LEU A 243 13.56 -0.97 4.91
N ASN A 244 14.15 -0.40 3.87
CA ASN A 244 15.21 0.59 3.99
C ASN A 244 14.74 1.80 4.84
N GLY A 245 15.54 2.19 5.83
CA GLY A 245 15.20 3.30 6.74
C GLY A 245 14.25 2.93 7.88
N CYS A 246 13.97 1.64 8.07
CA CYS A 246 13.36 1.13 9.30
C CYS A 246 14.43 0.72 10.33
N ILE A 247 14.10 0.86 11.61
CA ILE A 247 14.90 0.33 12.74
C ILE A 247 14.25 -0.85 13.43
#